data_AF-A0A920Q2N6-F1
#
_entry.id   AF-A0A920Q2N6-F1
#
_cell.length_a   1.000
_cell.length_b   1.000
_cell.length_c   1.000
_cell.angle_alpha   90.00
_cell.angle_beta   90.00
_cell.angle_gamma   90.00
#
_symmetry.space_group_name_H-M   'P 1'
#
loop_
_entity.id
_entity.type
_entity.pdbx_description
1 polymer ?
#
loop_
_entity_poly.entity_id
_entity_poly.type
_entity_poly.pdbx_seq_one_letter_code
_entity_poly.pdbx_strand_id
1 'polypeptide(L)'
;MSGSVVVEGPAGSLTGAALRGGDLVIKGNVGARTGIDQKGGTIIALGSAGINTGFMMQRGRQIICGDVNDGLGDSMYDGVIYVGGNVASLGVDCVPGEMNDDDVEFINRKLKDL
;
A
#
# COMPACT_ATOMS: atom_id res chain seq x y z
N MET A 1 12.82 2.94 -12.56
CA MET A 1 11.75 3.92 -12.89
C MET A 1 11.50 4.77 -11.66
N SER A 2 11.40 6.08 -11.83
CA SER A 2 11.19 7.08 -10.77
C SER A 2 10.16 8.10 -11.25
N GLY A 3 9.58 8.86 -10.32
CA GLY A 3 8.51 9.82 -10.59
C GLY A 3 7.48 9.81 -9.46
N SER A 4 6.55 10.76 -9.51
CA SER A 4 5.42 10.83 -8.59
C SER A 4 4.14 11.13 -9.36
N VAL A 5 3.05 10.46 -9.00
CA VAL A 5 1.69 10.74 -9.46
C VAL A 5 0.82 10.97 -8.25
N VAL A 6 0.07 12.06 -8.26
CA VAL A 6 -0.89 12.41 -7.20
C VAL A 6 -2.30 12.41 -7.77
N VAL A 7 -3.19 11.66 -7.12
CA VAL A 7 -4.63 11.68 -7.37
C VAL A 7 -5.29 12.46 -6.24
N GLU A 8 -5.88 13.62 -6.57
CA GLU A 8 -6.48 14.56 -5.61
C GLU A 8 -7.85 14.09 -5.04
N GLY A 9 -8.18 12.80 -5.15
CA GLY A 9 -9.43 12.22 -4.68
C GLY A 9 -9.34 10.69 -4.56
N PRO A 10 -10.47 10.01 -4.30
CA PRO A 10 -10.48 8.55 -4.20
C PRO A 10 -10.21 7.87 -5.55
N ALA A 11 -9.67 6.65 -5.49
CA ALA A 11 -9.38 5.83 -6.66
C ALA A 11 -10.07 4.45 -6.56
N GLY A 12 -10.37 3.88 -7.74
CA GLY A 12 -11.09 2.60 -7.83
C GLY A 12 -10.24 1.37 -7.50
N SER A 13 -10.78 0.21 -7.84
CA SER A 13 -10.07 -1.07 -7.72
C SER A 13 -8.85 -1.13 -8.65
N LEU A 14 -7.87 -1.97 -8.29
CA LEU A 14 -6.63 -2.19 -9.06
C LEU A 14 -5.74 -0.94 -9.18
N THR A 15 -5.93 0.04 -8.30
CA THR A 15 -5.10 1.25 -8.25
C THR A 15 -3.62 0.85 -8.08
N GLY A 16 -2.74 1.36 -8.94
CA GLY A 16 -1.31 1.04 -8.89
C GLY A 16 -0.94 -0.40 -9.27
N ALA A 17 -1.80 -1.13 -9.98
CA ALA A 17 -1.50 -2.48 -10.46
C ALA A 17 -0.15 -2.56 -11.18
N ALA A 18 0.66 -3.55 -10.81
CA ALA A 18 1.98 -3.82 -11.37
C ALA A 18 2.96 -2.64 -11.32
N LEU A 19 2.81 -1.71 -10.36
CA LEU A 19 3.75 -0.62 -10.14
C LEU A 19 5.17 -1.17 -9.94
N ARG A 20 6.15 -0.59 -10.65
CA ARG A 20 7.56 -1.02 -10.61
C ARG A 20 8.49 -0.02 -9.94
N GLY A 21 8.06 1.23 -9.75
CA GLY A 21 8.91 2.30 -9.21
C GLY A 21 8.20 3.65 -9.20
N GLY A 22 8.78 4.61 -8.47
CA GLY A 22 8.14 5.90 -8.20
C GLY A 22 7.12 5.83 -7.06
N ASP A 23 6.45 6.95 -6.82
CA ASP A 23 5.40 7.10 -5.82
C ASP A 23 4.05 7.33 -6.49
N LEU A 24 3.03 6.63 -6.02
CA LEU A 24 1.64 6.85 -6.40
C LEU A 24 0.85 7.24 -5.15
N VAL A 25 0.42 8.49 -5.08
CA VAL A 25 -0.30 9.07 -3.94
C VAL A 25 -1.77 9.24 -4.28
N ILE A 26 -2.64 8.77 -3.39
CA ILE A 26 -4.09 8.91 -3.49
C ILE A 26 -4.57 9.66 -2.26
N LYS A 27 -5.10 10.87 -2.47
CA LYS A 27 -5.70 11.69 -1.41
C LYS A 27 -7.14 11.25 -1.13
N GLY A 28 -7.29 10.00 -0.72
CA GLY A 28 -8.57 9.39 -0.43
C GLY A 28 -8.51 7.87 -0.33
N ASN A 29 -9.68 7.25 -0.38
CA ASN A 29 -9.82 5.80 -0.32
C ASN A 29 -9.42 5.15 -1.64
N VAL A 30 -8.97 3.91 -1.57
CA VAL A 30 -8.65 3.05 -2.72
C VAL A 30 -9.50 1.79 -2.72
N GLY A 31 -9.83 1.29 -3.91
CA GLY A 31 -10.67 0.11 -4.07
C GLY A 31 -9.96 -1.22 -3.80
N ALA A 32 -10.64 -2.31 -4.17
CA ALA A 32 -10.13 -3.66 -4.01
C ALA A 32 -8.85 -3.89 -4.83
N ARG A 33 -7.97 -4.76 -4.33
CA ARG A 33 -6.75 -5.20 -5.04
C ARG A 33 -5.83 -4.05 -5.44
N THR A 34 -5.77 -3.01 -4.62
CA THR A 34 -4.80 -1.93 -4.79
C THR A 34 -3.39 -2.49 -4.68
N GLY A 35 -2.52 -2.12 -5.61
CA GLY A 35 -1.16 -2.63 -5.71
C GLY A 35 -1.05 -4.13 -6.06
N ILE A 36 -2.07 -4.70 -6.72
CA ILE A 36 -1.98 -6.07 -7.22
C ILE A 36 -0.74 -6.25 -8.11
N ASP A 37 0.01 -7.34 -7.89
CA ASP A 37 1.21 -7.67 -8.66
C ASP A 37 2.29 -6.57 -8.63
N GLN A 38 2.31 -5.74 -7.57
CA GLN A 38 3.30 -4.68 -7.40
C GLN A 38 4.72 -5.26 -7.34
N LYS A 39 5.63 -4.64 -8.09
CA LYS A 39 7.03 -5.09 -8.33
C LYS A 39 8.06 -4.07 -7.84
N GLY A 40 7.62 -3.01 -7.19
CA GLY A 40 8.45 -1.93 -6.66
C GLY A 40 7.67 -0.65 -6.41
N GLY A 41 8.38 0.44 -6.12
CA GLY A 41 7.77 1.75 -5.83
C GLY A 41 7.00 1.81 -4.53
N THR A 42 6.33 2.94 -4.30
CA THR A 42 5.49 3.20 -3.13
C THR A 42 4.07 3.54 -3.57
N ILE A 43 3.07 2.86 -3.03
CA ILE A 43 1.67 3.31 -3.11
C ILE A 43 1.30 3.93 -1.76
N ILE A 44 0.72 5.12 -1.77
CA ILE A 44 0.34 5.86 -0.57
C ILE A 44 -1.15 6.20 -0.69
N ALA A 45 -1.98 5.64 0.17
CA ALA A 45 -3.39 6.01 0.30
C ALA A 45 -3.59 6.78 1.61
N LEU A 46 -4.08 8.02 1.51
CA LEU A 46 -4.40 8.83 2.68
C LEU A 46 -5.75 8.45 3.33
N GLY A 47 -6.49 7.53 2.71
CA GLY A 47 -7.70 6.94 3.27
C GLY A 47 -7.57 5.42 3.51
N SER A 48 -8.71 4.73 3.47
CA SER A 48 -8.83 3.27 3.65
C SER A 48 -8.68 2.52 2.32
N ALA A 49 -8.40 1.21 2.41
CA ALA A 49 -8.26 0.33 1.25
C ALA A 49 -9.25 -0.85 1.24
N GLY A 50 -9.63 -1.27 0.04
CA GLY A 50 -10.54 -2.40 -0.18
C GLY A 50 -9.92 -3.78 0.07
N ILE A 51 -10.72 -4.82 -0.14
CA ILE A 51 -10.31 -6.23 0.02
C ILE A 51 -9.12 -6.57 -0.88
N ASN A 52 -8.30 -7.53 -0.45
CA ASN A 52 -7.17 -8.08 -1.18
C ASN A 52 -6.15 -7.01 -1.62
N THR A 53 -6.03 -5.91 -0.89
CA THR A 53 -4.97 -4.91 -1.12
C THR A 53 -3.61 -5.57 -0.97
N GLY A 54 -2.69 -5.35 -1.92
CA GLY A 54 -1.39 -6.03 -1.98
C GLY A 54 -1.43 -7.47 -2.51
N PHE A 55 -2.53 -7.91 -3.15
CA PHE A 55 -2.61 -9.26 -3.71
C PHE A 55 -1.47 -9.55 -4.69
N MET A 56 -0.77 -10.68 -4.53
CA MET A 56 0.37 -11.06 -5.39
C MET A 56 1.50 -10.02 -5.41
N MET A 57 1.64 -9.19 -4.37
CA MET A 57 2.72 -8.21 -4.28
C MET A 57 4.07 -8.93 -4.24
N GLN A 58 4.94 -8.59 -5.18
CA GLN A 58 6.24 -9.24 -5.35
C GLN A 58 7.39 -8.43 -4.75
N ARG A 59 7.27 -7.10 -4.70
CA ARG A 59 8.21 -6.15 -4.06
C ARG A 59 7.53 -4.80 -3.84
N GLY A 60 8.19 -3.92 -3.09
CA GLY A 60 7.83 -2.51 -2.95
C GLY A 60 7.26 -2.18 -1.58
N ARG A 61 6.63 -1.01 -1.46
CA ARG A 61 6.00 -0.57 -0.21
C ARG A 61 4.60 -0.03 -0.46
N GLN A 62 3.71 -0.20 0.51
CA GLN A 62 2.42 0.47 0.55
C GLN A 62 2.24 1.16 1.90
N ILE A 63 1.70 2.37 1.92
CA ILE A 63 1.33 3.12 3.14
C ILE A 63 -0.17 3.40 3.04
N ILE A 64 -0.97 2.80 3.91
CA ILE A 64 -2.42 3.02 3.98
C ILE A 64 -2.71 3.70 5.32
N CYS A 65 -3.19 4.94 5.29
CA CYS A 65 -3.39 5.72 6.52
C CYS A 65 -4.68 5.32 7.26
N GLY A 66 -5.67 4.76 6.55
CA GLY A 66 -6.93 4.28 7.12
C GLY A 66 -6.98 2.77 7.36
N ASP A 67 -8.19 2.23 7.39
CA ASP A 67 -8.45 0.80 7.57
C ASP A 67 -8.21 0.00 6.29
N VAL A 68 -7.96 -1.30 6.43
CA VAL A 68 -7.89 -2.25 5.32
C VAL A 68 -8.85 -3.42 5.53
N ASN A 69 -9.57 -3.77 4.46
CA ASN A 69 -10.51 -4.89 4.47
C ASN A 69 -9.80 -6.24 4.28
N ASP A 70 -10.60 -7.31 4.18
CA ASP A 70 -10.13 -8.69 4.19
C ASP A 70 -9.05 -9.04 3.16
N GLY A 71 -8.17 -9.98 3.54
CA GLY A 71 -7.18 -10.58 2.64
C GLY A 71 -5.99 -9.67 2.33
N LEU A 72 -5.58 -8.80 3.25
CA LEU A 72 -4.40 -7.93 3.06
C LEU A 72 -3.16 -8.77 2.73
N GLY A 73 -2.50 -8.46 1.60
CA GLY A 73 -1.28 -9.14 1.18
C GLY A 73 -1.48 -10.62 0.83
N ASP A 74 -2.67 -11.03 0.39
CA ASP A 74 -2.87 -12.42 -0.02
C ASP A 74 -1.97 -12.81 -1.22
N SER A 75 -1.35 -13.99 -1.14
CA SER A 75 -0.29 -14.43 -2.09
C SER A 75 0.89 -13.46 -2.23
N MET A 76 1.20 -12.66 -1.21
CA MET A 76 2.36 -11.76 -1.21
C MET A 76 3.68 -12.55 -1.12
N TYR A 77 4.65 -12.19 -1.96
CA TYR A 77 5.97 -12.82 -2.00
C TYR A 77 7.03 -12.04 -1.22
N ASP A 78 7.02 -10.71 -1.33
CA ASP A 78 7.97 -9.80 -0.67
C ASP A 78 7.43 -8.35 -0.74
N GLY A 79 7.97 -7.46 0.09
CA GLY A 79 7.56 -6.07 0.28
C GLY A 79 7.04 -5.78 1.70
N VAL A 80 6.59 -4.54 1.91
CA VAL A 80 6.02 -4.12 3.22
C VAL A 80 4.76 -3.29 3.00
N ILE A 81 3.70 -3.59 3.76
CA ILE A 81 2.46 -2.80 3.78
C ILE A 81 2.29 -2.24 5.19
N TYR A 82 2.28 -0.91 5.29
CA TYR A 82 2.03 -0.21 6.55
C TYR A 82 0.56 0.21 6.61
N VAL A 83 -0.08 -0.01 7.75
CA VAL A 83 -1.50 0.29 7.97
C VAL A 83 -1.62 1.17 9.22
N GLY A 84 -2.21 2.35 9.06
CA GLY A 84 -2.47 3.29 10.16
C GLY A 84 -3.78 3.06 10.91
N GLY A 85 -4.73 2.35 10.28
CA GLY A 85 -6.00 1.94 10.88
C GLY A 85 -6.04 0.45 11.27
N ASN A 86 -7.23 -0.13 11.19
CA ASN A 86 -7.46 -1.53 11.53
C ASN A 86 -7.23 -2.44 10.31
N VAL A 87 -6.72 -3.65 10.58
CA VAL A 87 -6.61 -4.72 9.59
C VAL A 87 -7.71 -5.74 9.87
N ALA A 88 -8.65 -5.90 8.93
CA ALA A 88 -9.76 -6.85 9.10
C ALA A 88 -9.27 -8.31 9.11
N SER A 89 -8.49 -8.71 8.10
CA SER A 89 -7.82 -10.01 8.05
C SER A 89 -6.61 -9.96 7.12
N LEU A 90 -5.60 -10.79 7.44
CA LEU A 90 -4.46 -11.01 6.56
C LEU A 90 -4.78 -12.07 5.52
N GLY A 91 -4.13 -11.96 4.36
CA GLY A 91 -4.05 -13.02 3.37
C GLY A 91 -3.13 -14.15 3.81
N VAL A 92 -3.05 -15.22 3.01
CA VAL A 92 -2.40 -16.48 3.44
C VAL A 92 -0.91 -16.32 3.72
N ASP A 93 -0.22 -15.54 2.89
CA ASP A 93 1.24 -15.39 2.94
C ASP A 93 1.69 -14.05 3.58
N CYS A 94 0.74 -13.20 3.97
CA CYS A 94 1.03 -11.98 4.69
C CYS A 94 1.13 -12.26 6.19
N VAL A 95 2.24 -11.86 6.80
CA VAL A 95 2.49 -12.04 8.22
C VAL A 95 2.64 -10.68 8.92
N PRO A 96 2.23 -10.55 10.19
CA PRO A 96 2.54 -9.36 10.97
C PRO A 96 4.06 -9.14 11.03
N GLY A 97 4.48 -7.90 10.82
CA GLY A 97 5.87 -7.46 10.99
C GLY A 97 6.03 -6.55 12.19
N GLU A 98 7.26 -6.47 12.73
CA GLU A 98 7.61 -5.47 13.73
C GLU A 98 8.06 -4.17 13.03
N MET A 99 7.55 -3.04 13.52
CA MET A 99 7.93 -1.71 13.04
C MET A 99 9.18 -1.23 13.77
N ASN A 100 10.17 -0.75 13.04
CA ASN A 100 11.42 -0.19 13.59
C ASN A 100 11.63 1.28 13.17
N ASP A 101 12.74 1.87 13.63
CA ASP A 101 13.07 3.28 13.38
C ASP A 101 13.24 3.61 11.89
N ASP A 102 13.76 2.69 11.07
CA ASP A 102 13.90 2.89 9.61
C ASP A 102 12.53 2.97 8.92
N ASP A 103 11.55 2.19 9.42
CA ASP A 103 10.18 2.23 8.94
C ASP A 103 9.52 3.57 9.28
N VAL A 104 9.71 4.03 10.52
CA VAL A 104 9.21 5.32 11.00
C VAL A 104 9.82 6.47 10.18
N GLU A 105 11.14 6.47 9.96
CA GLU A 105 11.81 7.47 9.13
C GLU A 105 11.28 7.44 7.70
N PHE A 106 11.13 6.24 7.12
CA PHE A 106 10.61 6.08 5.76
C PHE A 106 9.21 6.67 5.61
N ILE A 107 8.29 6.34 6.52
CA ILE A 107 6.90 6.84 6.49
C ILE A 107 6.89 8.36 6.67
N ASN A 108 7.59 8.89 7.67
CA ASN A 108 7.66 10.32 7.92
C ASN A 108 8.18 11.08 6.70
N ARG A 109 9.21 10.56 6.03
CA ARG A 109 9.74 11.17 4.81
C ARG A 109 8.72 11.14 3.67
N LYS A 110 7.95 10.06 3.52
CA LYS A 110 6.94 9.92 2.46
C LYS A 110 5.72 10.80 2.69
N LEU A 111 5.35 11.06 3.94
CA LEU A 111 4.16 11.84 4.28
C LEU A 111 4.44 13.34 4.48
N LYS A 112 5.70 13.76 4.60
CA LYS A 112 6.08 15.14 4.97
C LYS A 112 5.46 16.24 4.10
N ASP A 113 5.27 15.97 2.81
CA ASP A 113 4.89 16.96 1.80
C ASP A 113 3.55 16.62 1.10
N LEU A 114 2.74 15.73 1.68
CA LEU A 114 1.47 15.24 1.11
C LEU A 114 0.22 15.92 1.69
#